data_AF-A0A963THP9-F1
#
_entry.id   AF-A0A963THP9-F1
#
_cell.length_a   1.000
_cell.length_b   1.000
_cell.length_c   1.000
_cell.angle_alpha   90.00
_cell.angle_beta   90.00
_cell.angle_gamma   90.00
#
_symmetry.space_group_name_H-M   'P 1'
#
loop_
_entity.id
_entity.type
_entity.pdbx_description
1 polymer ?
#
loop_
_entity_poly.entity_id
_entity_poly.type
_entity_poly.pdbx_seq_one_letter_code
_entity_poly.pdbx_strand_id
1 'polypeptide(L)'
;MADLFAYTDGACSGNPGPGGWGVLMRAVEGSAVMRERELNGGEAETTNNRMELLAAISALEALSRPSAITVVTDSAYVKNGVTTWIHGWKRNGWRTADRKPVKNVDLWERLDAAQARHTVTWEWIKGHAGHP
;
A
#
# COMPACT_ATOMS: atom_id res chain seq x y z
N MET A 1 13.17 -17.59 -11.18
CA MET A 1 11.90 -17.37 -10.46
C MET A 1 11.57 -15.93 -10.71
N ALA A 2 10.38 -15.65 -11.25
CA ALA A 2 10.01 -14.29 -11.59
C ALA A 2 9.89 -13.41 -10.34
N ASP A 3 10.42 -12.20 -10.41
CA ASP A 3 10.28 -11.18 -9.38
C ASP A 3 8.86 -10.58 -9.47
N LEU A 4 8.25 -10.35 -8.31
CA LEU A 4 6.88 -9.85 -8.22
C LEU A 4 6.88 -8.40 -7.75
N PHE A 5 6.28 -7.53 -8.54
CA PHE A 5 6.13 -6.11 -8.25
C PHE A 5 4.65 -5.75 -8.15
N ALA A 6 4.31 -4.82 -7.28
CA ALA A 6 3.03 -4.12 -7.27
C ALA A 6 3.27 -2.61 -7.21
N TYR A 7 2.82 -1.89 -8.23
CA TYR A 7 2.85 -0.43 -8.26
C TYR A 7 1.49 0.06 -7.79
N THR A 8 1.46 0.91 -6.76
CA THR A 8 0.23 1.29 -6.06
C THR A 8 0.08 2.80 -5.98
N ASP A 9 -1.12 3.29 -6.28
CA ASP A 9 -1.47 4.71 -6.20
C ASP A 9 -2.91 4.90 -5.72
N GLY A 10 -3.19 6.04 -5.10
CA GLY A 10 -4.49 6.43 -4.59
C GLY A 10 -4.70 7.93 -4.62
N ALA A 11 -5.87 8.35 -5.12
CA ALA A 11 -6.21 9.75 -5.31
C ALA A 11 -7.62 10.08 -4.81
N CYS A 12 -7.85 11.33 -4.42
CA CYS A 12 -9.19 11.84 -4.07
C CYS A 12 -9.47 13.21 -4.66
N SER A 13 -10.70 13.41 -5.13
CA SER A 13 -11.26 14.69 -5.53
C SER A 13 -11.91 15.37 -4.32
N GLY A 14 -11.08 16.05 -3.52
CA GLY A 14 -11.46 16.56 -2.19
C GLY A 14 -10.83 15.71 -1.07
N ASN A 15 -10.77 16.24 0.16
CA ASN A 15 -10.15 15.53 1.29
C ASN A 15 -10.83 15.87 2.63
N PRO A 16 -12.04 15.33 2.90
CA PRO A 16 -12.64 14.17 2.23
C PRO A 16 -13.39 14.48 0.92
N GLY A 17 -13.63 13.44 0.12
CA GLY A 17 -14.42 13.46 -1.11
C GLY A 17 -14.36 12.14 -1.88
N PRO A 18 -14.91 12.05 -3.10
CA PRO A 18 -14.81 10.86 -3.95
C PRO A 18 -13.36 10.50 -4.25
N GLY A 19 -13.01 9.24 -4.04
CA GLY A 19 -11.65 8.75 -4.21
C GLY A 19 -11.56 7.39 -4.86
N GLY A 20 -10.40 7.10 -5.43
CA GLY A 20 -10.09 5.84 -6.08
C GLY A 20 -8.65 5.42 -5.84
N TRP A 21 -8.40 4.13 -6.02
CA TRP A 21 -7.07 3.53 -5.92
C TRP A 21 -6.84 2.56 -7.07
N GLY A 22 -5.56 2.38 -7.43
CA GLY A 22 -5.13 1.49 -8.51
C GLY A 22 -3.87 0.71 -8.11
N VAL A 23 -3.78 -0.51 -8.63
CA VAL A 23 -2.61 -1.38 -8.50
C VAL A 23 -2.29 -2.00 -9.84
N LEU A 24 -1.01 -1.95 -10.23
CA LEU A 24 -0.45 -2.72 -11.32
C LEU A 24 0.48 -3.79 -10.77
N MET A 25 0.10 -5.06 -10.86
CA MET A 25 0.95 -6.19 -10.45
C MET A 25 1.67 -6.78 -11.65
N ARG A 26 2.98 -7.03 -11.52
CA ARG A 26 3.82 -7.61 -12.58
C ARG A 26 4.69 -8.74 -12.05
N ALA A 27 4.66 -9.87 -12.74
CA ALA A 27 5.68 -10.92 -12.61
C ALA A 27 6.71 -10.72 -13.72
N VAL A 28 7.97 -10.47 -13.34
CA VAL A 28 9.05 -10.11 -14.26
C VAL A 28 10.16 -11.16 -14.20
N GLU A 29 10.65 -11.61 -15.34
CA GLU A 29 11.85 -12.45 -15.43
C GLU A 29 12.88 -11.79 -16.35
N GLY A 30 13.99 -11.32 -15.78
CA GLY A 30 14.95 -10.47 -16.49
C GLY A 30 14.31 -9.13 -16.85
N SER A 31 14.23 -8.81 -18.15
CA SER A 31 13.56 -7.62 -18.67
C SER A 31 12.13 -7.88 -19.17
N ALA A 32 11.67 -9.13 -19.15
CA ALA A 32 10.39 -9.53 -19.71
C ALA A 32 9.28 -9.54 -18.65
N VAL A 33 8.15 -8.89 -18.93
CA VAL A 33 6.92 -9.03 -18.14
C VAL A 33 6.22 -10.32 -18.55
N MET A 34 6.20 -11.30 -17.65
CA MET A 34 5.61 -12.62 -17.89
C MET A 34 4.09 -12.60 -17.68
N ARG A 35 3.64 -11.81 -16.72
CA ARG A 35 2.22 -11.63 -16.40
C ARG A 35 1.98 -10.28 -15.78
N GLU A 36 0.85 -9.70 -16.13
CA GLU A 36 0.35 -8.46 -15.55
C GLU A 36 -1.08 -8.66 -15.02
N ARG A 37 -1.42 -7.91 -13.98
CA ARG A 37 -2.78 -7.84 -13.44
C ARG A 37 -3.03 -6.46 -12.85
N GLU A 38 -4.12 -5.85 -13.27
CA GLU A 38 -4.61 -4.60 -12.69
C GLU A 38 -5.66 -4.87 -11.62
N LEU A 39 -5.66 -4.05 -10.56
CA LEU A 39 -6.72 -3.98 -9.55
C LEU A 39 -7.08 -2.50 -9.35
N ASN A 40 -8.35 -2.24 -9.11
CA ASN A 40 -8.82 -0.89 -8.79
C ASN A 40 -10.07 -0.96 -7.92
N GLY A 41 -10.36 0.17 -7.28
CA GLY A 41 -11.55 0.38 -6.49
C GLY A 41 -11.69 1.84 -6.10
N GLY A 42 -12.76 2.18 -5.39
CA GLY A 42 -12.98 3.54 -4.93
C GLY A 42 -14.12 3.64 -3.94
N GLU A 43 -14.21 4.78 -3.29
CA GLU A 43 -15.21 5.12 -2.28
C GLU A 43 -15.75 6.52 -2.58
N ALA A 44 -17.07 6.71 -2.43
CA ALA A 44 -17.72 7.98 -2.71
C ALA A 44 -17.31 9.09 -1.72
N GLU A 45 -16.94 8.73 -0.50
CA GLU A 45 -16.51 9.66 0.55
C GLU A 45 -15.34 9.07 1.32
N THR A 46 -14.13 9.53 1.00
CA THR A 46 -12.87 8.98 1.53
C THR A 46 -11.76 10.03 1.54
N THR A 47 -10.51 9.62 1.76
CA THR A 47 -9.35 10.53 1.79
C THR A 47 -8.19 9.95 0.98
N ASN A 48 -7.27 10.81 0.53
CA ASN A 48 -6.10 10.38 -0.25
C ASN A 48 -5.34 9.25 0.43
N ASN A 49 -5.01 9.46 1.71
CA ASN A 49 -4.29 8.50 2.55
C ASN A 49 -4.99 7.15 2.70
N ARG A 50 -6.34 7.12 2.68
CA ARG A 50 -7.10 5.87 2.73
C ARG A 50 -7.00 5.11 1.41
N MET A 51 -7.09 5.83 0.29
CA MET A 51 -6.95 5.24 -1.04
C MET A 51 -5.54 4.67 -1.27
N GLU A 52 -4.50 5.42 -0.88
CA GLU A 52 -3.11 4.93 -0.93
C GLU A 52 -2.91 3.65 -0.11
N LEU A 53 -3.48 3.58 1.11
CA LEU A 53 -3.44 2.38 1.94
C LEU A 53 -4.21 1.22 1.31
N LEU A 54 -5.40 1.46 0.77
CA LEU A 54 -6.22 0.43 0.14
C LEU A 54 -5.56 -0.15 -1.11
N ALA A 55 -4.82 0.66 -1.88
CA ALA A 55 -4.01 0.17 -2.99
C ALA A 55 -2.99 -0.87 -2.51
N ALA A 56 -2.19 -0.51 -1.49
CA ALA A 56 -1.16 -1.38 -0.94
C ALA A 56 -1.73 -2.66 -0.29
N ILE A 57 -2.83 -2.54 0.46
CA ILE A 57 -3.56 -3.67 1.05
C ILE A 57 -4.03 -4.62 -0.05
N SER A 58 -4.69 -4.08 -1.07
CA SER A 58 -5.29 -4.87 -2.15
C SER A 58 -4.24 -5.63 -2.96
N ALA A 59 -3.05 -5.03 -3.16
CA ALA A 59 -1.92 -5.69 -3.80
C ALA A 59 -1.49 -6.96 -3.04
N LEU A 60 -1.38 -6.87 -1.71
CA LEU A 60 -0.96 -7.98 -0.86
C LEU A 60 -2.07 -9.04 -0.73
N GLU A 61 -3.31 -8.62 -0.51
CA GLU A 61 -4.43 -9.54 -0.35
C GLU A 61 -4.79 -10.30 -1.63
N ALA A 62 -4.44 -9.76 -2.81
CA ALA A 62 -4.64 -10.44 -4.08
C ALA A 62 -3.78 -11.70 -4.24
N LEU A 63 -2.76 -11.89 -3.40
CA LEU A 63 -1.88 -13.06 -3.40
C LEU A 63 -2.49 -14.20 -2.58
N SER A 64 -2.76 -15.32 -3.24
CA SER A 64 -3.35 -16.50 -2.63
C SER A 64 -2.36 -17.29 -1.74
N ARG A 65 -1.05 -17.08 -1.90
CA ARG A 65 0.00 -17.80 -1.18
C ARG A 65 1.11 -16.86 -0.69
N PRO A 66 1.84 -17.23 0.37
CA PRO A 66 3.06 -16.53 0.78
C PRO A 66 4.00 -16.34 -0.42
N SER A 67 4.48 -15.11 -0.60
CA SER A 67 5.23 -14.68 -1.78
C SER A 67 6.24 -13.62 -1.35
N ALA A 68 7.36 -13.54 -2.05
CA ALA A 68 8.23 -12.36 -2.01
C ALA A 68 7.67 -11.33 -3.01
N ILE A 69 7.46 -10.09 -2.56
CA ILE A 69 6.88 -9.03 -3.39
C ILE A 69 7.51 -7.68 -3.05
N THR A 70 7.81 -6.90 -4.08
CA THR A 70 8.17 -5.48 -3.95
C THR A 70 6.94 -4.61 -4.19
N VAL A 71 6.53 -3.87 -3.18
CA VAL A 71 5.47 -2.86 -3.30
C VAL A 71 6.12 -1.51 -3.55
N VAL A 72 5.83 -0.93 -4.72
CA VAL A 72 6.32 0.36 -5.17
C VAL A 72 5.21 1.39 -5.00
N THR A 73 5.47 2.44 -4.23
CA THR A 73 4.51 3.53 -4.00
C THR A 73 5.23 4.88 -3.99
N ASP A 74 4.55 5.94 -4.39
CA ASP A 74 5.02 7.31 -4.20
C ASP A 74 4.45 7.98 -2.94
N SER A 75 3.51 7.32 -2.26
CA SER A 75 2.93 7.80 -1.02
C SER A 75 3.97 7.83 0.10
N ALA A 76 4.33 9.05 0.50
CA ALA A 76 5.11 9.27 1.71
C ALA A 76 4.35 8.80 2.97
N TYR A 77 3.01 8.80 2.95
CA TYR A 77 2.19 8.34 4.07
C TYR A 77 2.31 6.83 4.27
N VAL A 78 2.17 6.04 3.20
CA VAL A 78 2.36 4.59 3.24
C VAL A 78 3.81 4.25 3.61
N LYS A 79 4.79 4.83 2.90
CA LYS A 79 6.23 4.63 3.17
C LYS A 79 6.56 4.84 4.65
N ASN A 80 6.25 6.01 5.20
CA ASN A 80 6.63 6.34 6.56
C ASN A 80 5.87 5.45 7.57
N GLY A 81 4.60 5.16 7.31
CA GLY A 81 3.83 4.30 8.20
C GLY A 81 4.36 2.88 8.28
N VAL A 82 4.65 2.23 7.15
CA VAL A 82 5.14 0.84 7.13
C VAL A 82 6.58 0.71 7.64
N THR A 83 7.44 1.70 7.39
CA THR A 83 8.87 1.62 7.76
C THR A 83 9.19 2.15 9.15
N THR A 84 8.35 3.04 9.70
CA THR A 84 8.65 3.70 10.99
C THR A 84 7.51 3.62 11.98
N TRP A 85 6.31 4.10 11.64
CA TRP A 85 5.26 4.34 12.63
C TRP A 85 4.60 3.05 13.14
N ILE A 86 4.38 2.08 12.25
CA ILE A 86 3.61 0.86 12.55
C ILE A 86 4.21 0.07 13.71
N HIS A 87 5.54 0.04 13.84
CA HIS A 87 6.22 -0.63 14.94
C HIS A 87 5.91 0.02 16.30
N GLY A 88 5.86 1.36 16.34
CA GLY A 88 5.48 2.10 17.54
C GLY A 88 4.00 1.94 17.87
N TRP A 89 3.13 2.03 16.87
CA TRP A 89 1.69 1.85 17.04
C TRP A 89 1.34 0.46 17.55
N LYS A 90 1.93 -0.61 16.99
CA LYS A 90 1.73 -1.98 17.47
C LYS A 90 2.14 -2.15 18.93
N ARG A 91 3.30 -1.62 19.33
CA ARG A 91 3.74 -1.65 20.74
C ARG A 91 2.81 -0.89 21.68
N ASN A 92 2.18 0.18 21.19
CA ASN A 92 1.26 1.02 21.97
C ASN A 92 -0.22 0.62 21.82
N GLY A 93 -0.52 -0.56 21.27
CA GLY A 93 -1.90 -1.03 21.08
C GLY A 93 -2.72 -0.15 20.15
N TRP A 94 -2.09 0.33 19.07
CA TRP A 94 -2.67 1.18 18.03
C TRP A 94 -3.22 2.53 18.52
N ARG A 95 -2.53 3.12 19.52
CA ARG A 95 -2.86 4.41 20.08
C ARG A 95 -1.74 5.44 19.92
N THR A 96 -2.12 6.70 19.79
CA THR A 96 -1.20 7.84 19.81
C THR A 96 -0.74 8.14 21.25
N ALA A 97 0.21 9.07 21.41
CA ALA A 97 0.67 9.53 22.72
C ALA A 97 -0.48 10.07 23.59
N ASP A 98 -1.48 10.70 22.96
CA ASP A 98 -2.69 11.21 23.61
C ASP A 98 -3.75 10.13 23.91
N ARG A 99 -3.37 8.84 23.79
CA ARG A 99 -4.23 7.65 24.02
C ARG A 99 -5.45 7.56 23.08
N LYS A 100 -5.48 8.34 22.00
CA LYS A 100 -6.50 8.24 20.95
C LYS A 100 -6.13 7.15 19.95
N PRO A 101 -7.09 6.51 19.28
CA PRO A 101 -6.81 5.60 18.17
C PRO A 101 -5.98 6.30 17.09
N VAL A 102 -5.06 5.55 16.48
CA VAL A 102 -4.31 6.03 15.31
C VAL A 102 -5.28 6.32 14.17
N LYS A 103 -5.04 7.40 13.42
CA LYS A 103 -5.84 7.72 12.23
C LYS A 103 -5.71 6.58 11.21
N ASN A 104 -6.84 6.14 10.66
CA ASN A 104 -6.93 4.99 9.74
C ASN A 104 -6.44 3.66 10.34
N VAL A 105 -6.59 3.48 11.67
CA VAL A 105 -6.18 2.24 12.36
C VAL A 105 -6.76 0.99 11.70
N ASP A 106 -8.01 1.05 11.23
CA ASP A 106 -8.70 -0.02 10.50
C ASP A 106 -7.88 -0.53 9.29
N LEU A 107 -7.34 0.40 8.51
CA LEU A 107 -6.55 0.06 7.32
C LEU A 107 -5.11 -0.33 7.70
N TRP A 108 -4.53 0.29 8.73
CA TRP A 108 -3.19 -0.07 9.18
C TRP A 108 -3.12 -1.48 9.77
N GLU A 109 -4.11 -1.88 10.56
CA GLU A 109 -4.22 -3.24 11.09
C GLU A 109 -4.40 -4.25 9.95
N ARG A 110 -5.24 -3.93 8.96
CA ARG A 110 -5.43 -4.77 7.77
C ARG A 110 -4.15 -4.89 6.95
N LEU A 111 -3.42 -3.79 6.75
CA LEU A 111 -2.14 -3.80 6.05
C LEU A 111 -1.09 -4.63 6.80
N ASP A 112 -1.01 -4.49 8.12
CA ASP A 112 -0.09 -5.27 8.95
C ASP A 112 -0.37 -6.78 8.85
N ALA A 113 -1.64 -7.16 8.91
CA ALA A 113 -2.06 -8.55 8.73
C ALA A 113 -1.74 -9.08 7.33
N ALA A 114 -1.98 -8.27 6.29
CA ALA A 114 -1.70 -8.65 4.91
C ALA A 114 -0.19 -8.81 4.67
N GLN A 115 0.64 -7.85 5.08
CA GLN A 115 2.09 -7.93 4.89
C GLN A 115 2.72 -9.09 5.67
N ALA A 116 2.18 -9.45 6.84
CA ALA A 116 2.73 -10.54 7.65
C ALA A 116 2.64 -11.92 6.97
N ARG A 117 1.81 -12.05 5.93
CA ARG A 117 1.68 -13.28 5.12
C ARG A 117 2.76 -13.40 4.03
N HIS A 118 3.54 -12.34 3.79
CA HIS A 118 4.45 -12.22 2.66
C HIS A 118 5.83 -11.73 3.10
N THR A 119 6.84 -11.94 2.26
CA THR A 119 8.12 -11.24 2.39
C THR A 119 8.02 -9.97 1.57
N VAL A 120 7.67 -8.86 2.21
CA VAL A 120 7.40 -7.59 1.53
C VAL A 120 8.62 -6.68 1.57
N THR A 121 9.06 -6.25 0.39
CA THR A 121 10.01 -5.14 0.22
C THR A 121 9.22 -3.88 -0.14
N TRP A 122 9.46 -2.80 0.57
CA TRP A 122 8.81 -1.51 0.29
C TRP A 122 9.78 -0.59 -0.44
N GLU A 123 9.43 -0.22 -1.67
CA GLU A 123 10.17 0.75 -2.47
C GLU A 123 9.37 2.03 -2.58
N TRP A 124 10.03 3.16 -2.25
CA TRP A 124 9.43 4.47 -2.40
C TRP A 124 10.08 5.22 -3.55
N ILE A 125 9.25 5.66 -4.48
CA ILE A 125 9.65 6.54 -5.57
C ILE A 125 9.13 7.95 -5.30
N LYS A 126 9.82 8.96 -5.83
CA LYS A 126 9.37 10.34 -5.65
C LYS A 126 8.25 10.64 -6.66
N GLY A 127 7.04 10.86 -6.16
CA GLY A 127 5.90 11.32 -6.98
C GLY A 127 6.24 12.60 -7.74
N HIS A 128 5.82 12.68 -9.00
CA HIS A 128 6.09 13.78 -9.96
C HIS A 128 7.56 14.05 -10.31
N ALA A 129 8.48 13.11 -10.10
CA ALA A 129 9.83 13.19 -10.63
C ALA A 129 10.24 11.85 -11.27
N GLY A 130 9.99 11.71 -12.57
CA GLY A 130 10.62 10.70 -13.42
C GLY A 130 9.71 9.57 -13.92
N HIS A 131 8.85 9.87 -14.88
CA HIS A 131 8.61 8.97 -16.01
C HIS A 131 9.12 9.71 -17.25
N PRO A 132 10.33 9.41 -17.77
CA PRO A 132 10.68 9.81 -19.12
C PRO A 132 9.81 9.10 -20.16
#